data_AF-A0A849VKC7-F1
#
_entry.id   AF-A0A849VKC7-F1
#
_cell.length_a   1.000
_cell.length_b   1.000
_cell.length_c   1.000
_cell.angle_alpha   90.00
_cell.angle_beta   90.00
_cell.angle_gamma   90.00
#
_symmetry.space_group_name_H-M   'P 1'
#
loop_
_entity.id
_entity.type
_entity.pdbx_description
1 polymer ?
#
loop_
_entity_poly.entity_id
_entity_poly.type
_entity_poly.pdbx_seq_one_letter_code
_entity_poly.pdbx_strand_id
1 'polypeptide(L)' 'MTKWSGYYAAGAAIGFSPRQIDEMSLWEFGAVIDGYKRANGVEEAPPVMDDDRLSELGIVGF' A
#
# COMPACT_ATOMS: atom_id res chain seq x y z
N MET A 1 9.38 13.85 4.84
CA MET A 1 9.29 12.43 5.26
C MET A 1 10.39 11.67 4.52
N THR A 2 11.27 10.96 5.23
CA THR A 2 12.36 10.21 4.56
C THR A 2 11.80 8.94 3.92
N LYS A 3 12.41 8.45 2.83
CA LYS A 3 11.96 7.23 2.13
C LYS A 3 11.81 5.99 3.03
N TRP A 4 12.54 5.94 4.13
CA TRP A 4 12.55 4.81 5.05
C TRP A 4 11.46 4.84 6.13
N SER A 5 10.95 6.03 6.49
CA SER A 5 9.92 6.13 7.54
C SER A 5 8.60 5.46 7.15
N GLY A 6 8.33 5.32 5.84
CA GLY A 6 7.15 4.63 5.34
C GLY A 6 7.13 3.14 5.69
N TYR A 7 8.27 2.45 5.58
CA TYR A 7 8.38 1.02 5.92
C TYR A 7 8.18 0.79 7.42
N TYR A 8 8.81 1.62 8.27
CA TYR A 8 8.62 1.53 9.71
C TYR A 8 7.19 1.85 10.16
N ALA A 9 6.55 2.85 9.55
CA ALA A 9 5.16 3.17 9.84
C ALA A 9 4.20 2.04 9.45
N ALA A 10 4.37 1.48 8.25
CA ALA A 10 3.56 0.36 7.78
C ALA A 10 3.77 -0.90 8.63
N GLY A 11 5.03 -1.22 8.97
CA GLY A 11 5.33 -2.35 9.84
C GLY A 11 4.78 -2.18 11.26
N ALA A 12 4.85 -0.98 11.83
CA ALA A 12 4.24 -0.68 13.14
C ALA A 12 2.71 -0.86 13.10
N ALA A 13 2.04 -0.44 12.03
CA ALA A 13 0.59 -0.59 11.88
C ALA A 13 0.14 -2.06 11.86
N ILE A 14 0.99 -2.97 11.37
CA ILE A 14 0.71 -4.41 11.30
C ILE A 14 1.35 -5.21 12.44
N GLY A 15 1.96 -4.53 13.43
CA GLY A 15 2.47 -5.13 14.66
C GLY A 15 3.95 -5.53 14.67
N PHE A 16 4.76 -5.11 13.69
CA PHE A 16 6.21 -5.32 13.73
C PHE A 16 6.95 -4.19 14.44
N SER A 17 7.97 -4.58 15.20
CA SER A 17 8.95 -3.64 15.74
C SER A 17 9.93 -3.18 14.64
N PRO A 18 10.59 -2.02 14.80
CA PRO A 18 11.61 -1.55 13.86
C PRO A 18 12.75 -2.55 13.62
N ARG A 19 13.16 -3.33 14.64
CA ARG A 19 14.20 -4.36 14.49
C ARG A 19 13.78 -5.50 13.57
N GLN A 20 12.54 -5.96 13.68
CA GLN A 20 12.03 -7.02 12.80
C GLN A 20 11.96 -6.54 11.34
N ILE A 21 11.67 -5.26 11.12
CA ILE A 21 11.64 -4.66 9.78
C ILE A 21 13.06 -4.54 9.19
N ASP A 22 14.04 -4.19 10.03
CA ASP A 22 15.45 -4.06 9.64
C ASP A 22 16.10 -5.42 9.32
N GLU A 23 15.65 -6.49 9.98
CA GLU A 23 16.10 -7.87 9.76
C GLU A 23 15.52 -8.50 8.47
N MET A 24 14.45 -7.92 7.91
CA MET A 24 13.80 -8.40 6.68
C MET A 24 14.39 -7.76 5.42
N SER A 25 14.43 -8.51 4.34
CA SER A 25 14.58 -7.96 2.99
C SER A 25 13.33 -7.18 2.58
N LEU A 26 13.47 -6.24 1.63
CA LEU A 26 12.35 -5.51 1.06
C LEU A 26 11.30 -6.44 0.41
N TRP A 27 11.74 -7.58 -0.11
CA TRP A 27 10.84 -8.58 -0.69
C TRP A 27 10.01 -9.27 0.39
N GLU A 28 10.65 -9.72 1.48
CA GLU A 28 9.95 -10.35 2.62
C GLU A 28 8.95 -9.37 3.24
N PHE A 29 9.34 -8.12 3.45
CA PHE A 29 8.44 -7.08 3.93
C PHE A 29 7.23 -6.89 2.98
N GLY A 30 7.47 -6.89 1.67
CA GLY A 30 6.41 -6.80 0.66
C GLY A 30 5.43 -7.98 0.72
N ALA A 31 5.93 -9.21 0.88
CA ALA A 31 5.10 -10.40 0.98
C ALA A 31 4.22 -10.40 2.24
N VAL A 32 4.75 -9.95 3.38
CA VAL A 32 4.00 -9.83 4.63
C VAL A 32 2.89 -8.78 4.53
N ILE A 33 3.18 -7.64 3.91
CA ILE A 33 2.19 -6.58 3.67
C ILE A 33 1.06 -7.08 2.74
N ASP A 34 1.39 -7.81 1.68
CA ASP A 34 0.40 -8.43 0.79
C ASP A 34 -0.50 -9.43 1.54
N GLY A 35 0.11 -10.32 2.34
CA GLY A 35 -0.63 -11.24 3.20
C GLY A 35 -1.56 -10.52 4.19
N TYR A 36 -1.08 -9.46 4.85
CA TYR A 36 -1.89 -8.65 5.77
C TYR A 36 -3.09 -8.00 5.07
N LYS A 37 -2.87 -7.41 3.89
CA LYS A 37 -3.94 -6.78 3.10
C LYS A 37 -5.05 -7.79 2.76
N ARG A 38 -4.67 -8.96 2.23
CA ARG A 38 -5.61 -10.03 1.88
C ARG A 38 -6.39 -10.53 3.10
N ALA A 39 -5.71 -10.73 4.23
CA ALA A 39 -6.35 -11.19 5.46
C ALA A 39 -7.37 -10.18 6.03
N ASN A 40 -7.16 -8.88 5.79
CA ASN A 40 -8.04 -7.81 6.24
C ASN A 40 -9.05 -7.35 5.17
N GLY A 41 -9.23 -8.12 4.08
CA GLY A 41 -10.20 -7.80 3.04
C GLY A 41 -9.91 -6.49 2.30
N VAL A 42 -8.65 -6.05 2.30
CA VAL A 42 -8.22 -4.95 1.43
C VAL A 42 -8.18 -5.50 0.01
N GLU A 43 -9.28 -5.33 -0.71
CA GLU A 43 -9.34 -5.63 -2.14
C GLU A 43 -8.32 -4.79 -2.90
N GLU A 44 -7.88 -5.31 -4.04
CA GLU A 44 -7.00 -4.61 -4.97
C GLU A 44 -7.58 -3.21 -5.22
N ALA A 45 -6.74 -2.17 -5.15
CA ALA A 45 -7.22 -0.81 -5.34
C ALA A 45 -8.00 -0.75 -6.65
N PRO A 46 -9.23 -0.19 -6.67
CA PRO A 46 -9.98 -0.07 -7.90
C PRO A 46 -9.08 0.65 -8.92
N PRO A 47 -9.09 0.23 -10.19
CA PRO A 47 -8.26 0.85 -11.20
C PRO A 47 -8.48 2.35 -11.14
N VAL A 48 -7.37 3.10 -11.19
CA VAL A 48 -7.41 4.56 -11.23
C VAL A 48 -8.32 4.92 -12.40
N MET A 49 -9.39 5.69 -12.13
CA MET A 49 -10.20 6.22 -13.22
C MET A 49 -9.31 7.14 -14.04
N ASP A 50 -9.05 6.75 -15.29
CA ASP A 50 -8.39 7.61 -16.26
C ASP A 50 -9.34 8.71 -16.75
N ASP A 51 -8.75 9.76 -17.32
CA ASP A 51 -9.48 10.94 -17.78
C ASP A 51 -10.52 10.58 -18.86
N ASP A 52 -10.22 9.56 -19.67
CA ASP A 52 -11.12 9.05 -20.71
C ASP A 52 -12.41 8.48 -20.08
N ARG A 53 -12.29 7.63 -19.06
CA ARG A 53 -13.45 7.07 -18.36
C ARG A 53 -14.20 8.10 -17.55
N LEU A 54 -13.52 9.11 -17.03
CA LEU A 54 -14.17 10.23 -16.33
C LEU A 54 -14.98 11.11 -17.31
N SER A 55 -14.46 11.32 -18.51
CA SER A 55 -15.14 12.01 -19.60
C SER A 55 -16.39 11.24 -20.08
N GLU A 56 -16.32 9.91 -20.19
CA GLU A 56 -17.48 9.06 -20.52
C GLU A 56 -18.61 9.18 -19.48
N LEU A 57 -18.26 9.40 -18.22
CA LEU A 57 -19.21 9.62 -17.12
C LEU A 57 -19.73 11.06 -17.05
N GLY A 58 -19.30 11.94 -17.97
CA GLY A 58 -19.73 13.34 -18.04
C GLY A 58 -19.11 14.24 -16.97
N ILE A 59 -18.03 13.79 -16.32
CA ILE A 59 -17.28 14.59 -15.37
C ILE A 59 -16.17 15.30 -16.13
N VAL A 60 -16.01 16.61 -15.97
CA VAL A 60 -15.06 17.43 -16.76
C VAL A 60 -14.33 18.41 -15.83
N GLY A 61 -12.98 18.44 -15.86
CA GLY A 61 -12.16 19.49 -15.24
C GLY A 61 -11.26 19.10 -14.05
N PHE A 62 -10.59 17.95 -14.09
CA PHE A 62 -9.56 17.52 -13.12
C PHE A 62 -8.15 17.69 -13.70
#